data_AF-A0A963S665-F1
#
_entry.id   AF-A0A963S665-F1
#
_cell.length_a   1.000
_cell.length_b   1.000
_cell.length_c   1.000
_cell.angle_alpha   90.00
_cell.angle_beta   90.00
_cell.angle_gamma   90.00
#
_symmetry.space_group_name_H-M   'P 1'
#
loop_
_entity.id
_entity.type
_entity.pdbx_description
1 polymer ?
#
loop_
_entity_poly.entity_id
_entity_poly.type
_entity_poly.pdbx_seq_one_letter_code
_entity_poly.pdbx_strand_id
1 'polypeptide(L)' 'FELGGDSIVAIQLVSRIKRDLGYDLPLNRLFDMTTVESMAVALAPEMEVDKRSDDIAAMLDMLKEVEFADE' A
#
# COMPACT_ATOMS: atom_id res chain seq x y z
N PHE A 1 21.20 18.33 3.98
CA PHE A 1 20.08 19.25 4.30
C PHE A 1 20.56 20.63 4.77
N GLU A 2 21.46 21.30 4.04
CA GLU A 2 21.94 22.64 4.48
C GLU A 2 21.46 23.83 3.65
N LEU A 3 21.03 23.71 2.39
CA LEU A 3 20.50 24.87 1.65
C LEU A 3 19.51 24.44 0.55
N GLY A 4 18.22 24.29 0.87
CA GLY A 4 17.07 24.43 -0.07
C GLY A 4 16.97 23.56 -1.34
N GLY A 5 18.01 22.83 -1.75
CA GLY A 5 18.08 22.08 -3.02
C GLY A 5 17.39 20.73 -2.97
N ASP A 6 17.52 20.00 -1.85
CA ASP A 6 16.88 18.70 -1.64
C ASP A 6 15.35 18.84 -1.62
N SER A 7 14.83 19.95 -1.10
CA SER A 7 13.40 20.21 -1.01
C SER A 7 12.74 20.47 -2.36
N ILE A 8 13.42 21.12 -3.31
CA ILE A 8 12.87 21.32 -4.66
C ILE A 8 12.79 19.98 -5.39
N VAL A 9 13.83 19.15 -5.28
CA VAL A 9 13.84 17.81 -5.86
C VAL A 9 12.74 16.95 -5.23
N ALA A 10 12.54 17.05 -3.91
CA ALA A 10 11.46 16.37 -3.20
C ALA A 10 10.06 16.82 -3.67
N ILE A 11 9.83 18.13 -3.83
CA ILE A 11 8.56 18.68 -4.35
C ILE A 11 8.31 18.19 -5.79
N GLN A 12 9.36 18.21 -6.62
CA GLN A 12 9.29 17.68 -7.99
C GLN A 12 8.96 16.19 -7.98
N LEU A 13 9.58 15.40 -7.10
CA LEU A 13 9.33 13.98 -6.95
C LEU A 13 7.88 13.68 -6.56
N VAL A 14 7.34 14.36 -5.54
CA VAL A 14 5.92 14.25 -5.14
C VAL A 14 4.99 14.59 -6.31
N SER A 15 5.30 15.67 -7.05
CA SER A 15 4.50 16.08 -8.21
C SER A 15 4.51 15.03 -9.33
N ARG A 16 5.66 14.36 -9.56
CA ARG A 16 5.80 13.28 -10.55
C ARG A 16 5.06 12.03 -10.11
N ILE A 17 5.17 11.63 -8.84
CA ILE A 17 4.44 10.49 -8.27
C ILE A 17 2.94 10.67 -8.46
N LYS A 18 2.40 11.84 -8.14
CA LYS A 18 0.97 12.14 -8.34
C LYS A 18 0.56 12.07 -9.80
N ARG A 19 1.36 12.65 -10.70
CA ARG A 19 1.03 12.68 -12.14
C ARG A 19 1.14 11.31 -12.81
N ASP A 20 2.18 10.55 -12.50
CA ASP A 20 2.55 9.34 -13.23
C ASP A 20 1.96 8.07 -12.57
N LEU A 21 1.74 8.09 -11.25
CA LEU A 21 1.22 6.94 -10.48
C LEU A 21 -0.18 7.21 -9.87
N GLY A 22 -0.66 8.45 -9.86
CA GLY A 22 -1.97 8.80 -9.29
C GLY A 22 -2.01 8.90 -7.75
N TYR A 23 -0.87 8.70 -7.08
CA TYR A 23 -0.78 8.75 -5.62
C TYR A 23 -0.49 10.16 -5.10
N ASP A 24 -1.31 10.63 -4.16
CA ASP A 24 -1.00 11.86 -3.43
C ASP A 24 -0.11 11.54 -2.24
N LEU A 25 1.19 11.80 -2.36
CA LEU A 25 2.18 11.52 -1.33
C LEU A 25 2.50 12.79 -0.52
N PRO A 26 2.15 12.86 0.78
CA PRO A 26 2.55 13.97 1.64
C PRO A 26 4.08 14.13 1.72
N LEU A 27 4.56 15.37 1.66
CA LEU A 27 6.01 15.65 1.63
C LEU A 27 6.75 15.16 2.90
N ASN A 28 6.10 15.20 4.07
CA ASN A 28 6.69 14.67 5.31
C ASN A 28 6.91 13.15 5.23
N ARG A 29 5.94 12.40 4.66
CA ARG A 29 6.04 10.95 4.46
C ARG A 29 7.19 10.57 3.54
N LEU A 30 7.50 11.39 2.53
CA LEU A 30 8.65 11.16 1.67
C LEU A 30 9.97 11.11 2.47
N PHE A 31 10.12 11.98 3.48
CA PHE A 31 11.33 12.00 4.31
C PHE A 31 11.44 10.83 5.29
N ASP A 32 10.32 10.18 5.62
CA ASP A 32 10.30 8.93 6.40
C ASP A 32 10.77 7.73 5.56
N MET A 33 10.69 7.84 4.22
CA MET A 33 11.05 6.80 3.26
C MET A 33 12.44 7.08 2.68
N THR A 34 13.48 6.67 3.40
CA THR A 34 14.87 6.97 3.02
C THR A 34 15.41 6.06 1.91
N THR A 35 14.62 5.11 1.40
CA THR A 35 15.02 4.17 0.35
C THR A 35 13.94 4.00 -0.72
N VAL A 36 14.35 3.70 -1.95
CA VAL A 36 13.42 3.40 -3.05
C VAL A 36 12.54 2.19 -2.74
N GLU A 37 13.06 1.19 -2.03
CA GLU A 37 12.28 0.02 -1.58
C GLU A 37 11.13 0.44 -0.66
N SER A 38 11.42 1.25 0.37
CA SER A 38 10.39 1.75 1.30
C SER A 38 9.34 2.60 0.59
N MET A 39 9.75 3.39 -0.41
CA MET A 39 8.84 4.15 -1.26
C MET A 39 7.96 3.25 -2.13
N ALA A 40 8.54 2.22 -2.74
CA ALA A 40 7.82 1.29 -3.62
C ALA A 40 6.74 0.52 -2.85
N VAL A 41 7.04 0.07 -1.63
CA VAL A 41 6.06 -0.59 -0.75
C VAL A 41 4.92 0.36 -0.39
N ALA A 42 5.21 1.63 -0.08
CA ALA A 42 4.20 2.62 0.29
C ALA A 42 3.34 3.10 -0.89
N LEU A 43 3.88 3.04 -2.11
CA LEU A 43 3.19 3.45 -3.35
C LEU A 43 2.60 2.26 -4.12
N ALA A 44 2.75 1.04 -3.61
CA ALA A 44 2.17 -0.12 -4.23
C ALA A 44 0.64 0.06 -4.29
N PRO A 45 -0.02 -0.41 -5.37
CA PRO A 45 -1.45 -0.67 -5.34
C PRO A 45 -1.80 -1.35 -4.02
N GLU A 46 -2.89 -0.93 -3.38
CA GLU A 46 -3.62 -1.91 -2.59
C GLU A 46 -3.87 -3.04 -3.59
N MET A 47 -3.10 -4.11 -3.46
CA MET A 47 -3.55 -5.37 -3.95
C MET A 47 -4.89 -5.51 -3.23
N GLU A 48 -5.99 -5.29 -3.95
CA GLU A 48 -7.24 -5.95 -3.64
C GLU A 48 -6.81 -7.41 -3.54
N VAL A 49 -6.47 -7.84 -2.32
CA VAL A 49 -6.44 -9.24 -1.95
C VAL A 49 -7.78 -9.68 -2.46
N ASP A 50 -7.77 -10.47 -3.54
CA ASP A 50 -8.96 -10.85 -4.27
C ASP A 50 -10.01 -11.20 -3.22
N LYS A 51 -11.00 -10.32 -3.00
CA LYS A 51 -11.94 -10.47 -1.86
C LYS A 51 -12.62 -11.84 -1.93
N ARG A 52 -12.65 -12.40 -3.14
CA ARG A 52 -13.03 -13.77 -3.46
C ARG A 52 -12.23 -14.84 -2.71
N SER A 53 -10.93 -14.67 -2.47
CA SER A 53 -10.12 -15.57 -1.65
C SER A 53 -10.49 -15.49 -0.17
N ASP A 54 -10.74 -14.28 0.36
CA ASP A 54 -11.21 -14.09 1.74
C ASP A 54 -12.63 -14.65 1.92
N ASP A 55 -13.51 -14.44 0.94
CA ASP A 55 -14.86 -14.99 0.90
C ASP A 55 -14.84 -16.54 0.81
N ILE A 56 -13.93 -17.11 0.01
CA ILE A 56 -13.75 -18.57 -0.09
C ILE A 56 -13.23 -19.13 1.24
N ALA A 57 -12.25 -18.48 1.87
CA ALA A 57 -11.73 -18.91 3.17
C ALA A 57 -12.83 -18.89 4.24
N ALA A 58 -13.62 -17.81 4.30
CA ALA A 58 -14.75 -17.69 5.21
C ALA A 58 -15.84 -18.75 4.95
N MET A 59 -16.14 -19.03 3.68
CA MET A 59 -17.12 -20.06 3.30
C MET A 59 -16.64 -21.48 3.66
N LEU A 60 -15.35 -21.77 3.49
CA LEU A 60 -14.76 -23.06 3.88
C LEU A 60 -14.79 -23.27 5.40
N ASP A 61 -14.61 -22.22 6.19
CA ASP A 61 -14.71 -22.33 7.65
C ASP A 61 -16.17 -22.55 8.10
N MET A 62 -17.15 -21.90 7.47
CA MET A 62 -18.57 -22.20 7.73
C MET A 62 -18.95 -23.66 7.40
N LEU A 63 -18.40 -24.23 6.33
CA LEU A 63 -18.65 -25.63 5.97
C LEU A 63 -18.08 -26.61 7.01
N LYS A 64 -16.90 -26.30 7.56
CA LYS A 64 -16.30 -27.11 8.64
C LYS A 64 -17.16 -27.08 9.90
N GLU A 65 -17.72 -25.93 10.28
CA GLU A 65 -18.56 -25.82 11.47
C GLU A 65 -19.84 -26.67 11.37
N VAL A 66 -20.38 -26.87 10.17
CA VAL A 66 -21.56 -27.72 9.94
C VAL A 66 -21.20 -29.22 9.99
N GLU A 67 -20.00 -29.62 9.55
CA GLU A 67 -19.55 -31.02 9.63
C GLU A 67 -19.32 -31.52 11.07
N PHE A 68 -19.09 -30.62 12.04
CA PHE A 68 -18.91 -31.00 13.45
C PHE A 68 -20.21 -31.04 14.27
N ALA A 69 -21.37 -30.76 13.67
CA ALA A 69 -22.66 -30.74 14.38
C ALA A 69 -23.40 -32.08 14.43
N ASP A 70 -22.85 -33.14 13.80
CA ASP A 70 -23.47 -34.47 13.67
C ASP A 70 -22.79 -35.59 14.50
N GLU A 71 -22.02 -35.24 15.55
CA GLU A 71 -21.58 -36.19 16.61
C GLU A 71 -22.27 -35.96 17.96
#